data_AF-E9E8A5-F1
#
_entry.id   AF-E9E8A5-F1
#
_cell.length_a   1.000
_cell.length_b   1.000
_cell.length_c   1.000
_cell.angle_alpha   90.00
_cell.angle_beta   90.00
_cell.angle_gamma   90.00
#
_symmetry.space_group_name_H-M   'P 1'
#
loop_
_entity.id
_entity.type
_entity.pdbx_description
1 polymer ?
#
loop_
_entity_poly.entity_id
_entity_poly.type
_entity_poly.pdbx_seq_one_letter_code
_entity_poly.pdbx_strand_id
1 'polypeptide(L)'
;MTTNHIKKLDEALIRPGRINMKLEIPLADSDVTKDLFSFVFGPDKRHDAIDDEIILELSRLAGDFAKKVPELKFNTVQIMSFLLGYLSTDKERQGGLNNKLTPYILILSDFSGLSG
;
A
#
# COMPACT_ATOMS: atom_id res chain seq x y z
N MET A 1 -21.59 -4.27 8.86
CA MET A 1 -21.47 -5.72 8.57
C MET A 1 -20.49 -5.88 7.42
N THR A 2 -19.66 -6.93 7.43
CA THR A 2 -18.69 -7.24 6.37
C THR A 2 -18.90 -8.69 5.89
N THR A 3 -18.68 -8.97 4.61
CA THR A 3 -18.79 -10.33 4.06
C THR A 3 -17.93 -10.48 2.81
N ASN A 4 -17.25 -11.62 2.69
CA ASN A 4 -16.54 -12.01 1.46
C ASN A 4 -17.47 -12.71 0.46
N HIS A 5 -18.69 -13.06 0.88
CA HIS A 5 -19.62 -13.88 0.10
C HIS A 5 -21.03 -13.29 0.13
N ILE A 6 -21.22 -12.12 -0.49
CA ILE A 6 -22.51 -11.43 -0.52
C ILE A 6 -23.65 -12.29 -1.10
N LYS A 7 -23.34 -13.17 -2.06
CA LYS A 7 -24.31 -14.09 -2.69
C LYS A 7 -24.84 -15.19 -1.76
N LYS A 8 -24.18 -15.43 -0.62
CA LYS A 8 -24.61 -16.42 0.39
C LYS A 8 -25.46 -15.80 1.50
N LEU A 9 -25.71 -14.49 1.42
CA LEU A 9 -26.40 -13.74 2.45
C LEU A 9 -27.90 -13.70 2.16
N ASP A 10 -28.71 -13.92 3.19
CA ASP A 10 -30.17 -13.84 3.09
C ASP A 10 -30.62 -12.42 2.69
N GLU A 11 -31.54 -12.31 1.73
CA GLU A 11 -32.06 -11.03 1.25
C GLU A 11 -32.70 -10.19 2.36
N ALA A 12 -33.31 -10.83 3.37
CA ALA A 12 -33.89 -10.14 4.52
C ALA A 12 -32.85 -9.40 5.37
N LEU A 13 -31.57 -9.82 5.33
CA LEU A 13 -30.48 -9.16 6.02
C LEU A 13 -29.98 -7.90 5.29
N ILE A 14 -30.16 -7.84 3.96
CA ILE A 14 -29.66 -6.74 3.12
C ILE A 14 -30.74 -5.81 2.56
N ARG A 15 -32.01 -6.06 2.90
CA ARG A 15 -33.13 -5.24 2.44
C ARG A 15 -33.09 -3.81 3.02
N PRO A 16 -33.72 -2.83 2.35
CA PRO A 16 -33.85 -1.48 2.88
C PRO A 16 -34.42 -1.47 4.31
N GLY A 17 -33.85 -0.64 5.17
CA GLY A 17 -34.19 -0.55 6.60
C GLY A 17 -33.36 -1.48 7.51
N ARG A 18 -32.60 -2.43 6.96
CA ARG A 18 -31.58 -3.19 7.71
C ARG A 18 -30.17 -2.75 7.34
N ILE A 19 -29.90 -2.60 6.05
CA ILE A 19 -28.64 -2.06 5.52
C ILE A 19 -28.97 -0.92 4.57
N ASN A 20 -28.41 0.26 4.85
CA ASN A 20 -28.66 1.47 4.07
C ASN A 20 -27.61 1.71 2.97
N MET A 21 -26.40 1.14 3.11
CA MET A 21 -25.30 1.31 2.16
C MET A 21 -24.53 0.00 2.02
N LYS A 22 -24.13 -0.30 0.77
CA LYS A 22 -23.23 -1.40 0.43
C LYS A 22 -22.02 -0.80 -0.25
N LEU A 23 -20.84 -1.19 0.19
CA LEU A 23 -19.57 -0.80 -0.41
C LEU A 23 -18.78 -2.08 -0.68
N GLU A 24 -18.35 -2.24 -1.93
CA GLU A 24 -17.40 -3.28 -2.31
C GLU A 24 -15.99 -2.74 -2.15
N ILE A 25 -15.12 -3.53 -1.52
CA ILE A 25 -13.69 -3.22 -1.39
C ILE A 25 -12.97 -4.04 -2.47
N PRO A 26 -12.55 -3.41 -3.59
CA PRO A 26 -11.92 -4.13 -4.68
C PRO A 26 -10.48 -4.52 -4.35
N LEU A 27 -9.88 -5.33 -5.22
CA LEU A 27 -8.43 -5.54 -5.25
C LEU A 27 -7.73 -4.23 -5.64
N ALA A 28 -6.49 -4.07 -5.21
CA ALA A 28 -5.75 -2.83 -5.40
C ALA A 28 -5.39 -2.62 -6.88
N ASP A 29 -5.69 -1.43 -7.37
CA ASP A 29 -5.19 -0.93 -8.64
C ASP A 29 -3.86 -0.18 -8.44
N SER A 30 -3.32 0.37 -9.53
CA SER A 30 -2.07 1.13 -9.50
C SER A 30 -2.16 2.33 -8.55
N ASP A 31 -3.30 3.02 -8.48
CA ASP A 31 -3.43 4.25 -7.69
C ASP A 31 -3.52 3.94 -6.20
N VAL A 32 -4.33 2.94 -5.82
CA VAL A 32 -4.32 2.38 -4.47
C VAL A 32 -2.90 1.94 -4.09
N THR A 33 -2.18 1.28 -5.00
CA THR A 33 -0.81 0.82 -4.72
C THR A 33 0.15 1.98 -4.45
N LYS A 34 0.08 3.08 -5.22
CA LYS A 34 0.87 4.30 -4.99
C LYS A 34 0.53 4.97 -3.67
N ASP A 35 -0.76 5.03 -3.35
CA ASP A 35 -1.25 5.65 -2.11
C ASP A 35 -0.76 4.88 -0.89
N LEU A 36 -0.82 3.54 -0.93
CA LEU A 36 -0.30 2.68 0.13
C LEU A 36 1.21 2.85 0.31
N PHE A 37 1.96 2.91 -0.79
CA PHE A 37 3.40 3.16 -0.75
C PHE A 37 3.72 4.50 -0.09
N SER A 38 3.04 5.55 -0.54
CA SER A 38 3.22 6.92 -0.02
C SER A 38 2.76 7.06 1.43
N PHE A 39 1.76 6.27 1.85
CA PHE A 39 1.33 6.24 3.24
C PHE A 39 2.37 5.60 4.17
N VAL A 40 3.04 4.52 3.74
CA VAL A 40 4.04 3.81 4.55
C VAL A 40 5.36 4.58 4.62
N PHE A 41 5.78 5.18 3.51
CA PHE A 41 7.10 5.82 3.38
C PHE A 41 7.07 7.34 3.30
N GLY A 42 5.89 7.95 3.42
CA GLY A 42 5.73 9.40 3.40
C GLY A 42 6.29 10.07 4.66
N PRO A 43 6.76 11.33 4.54
CA PRO A 43 7.19 12.12 5.69
C PRO A 43 6.02 12.40 6.64
N ASP A 44 6.30 12.51 7.94
CA ASP A 44 5.28 12.87 8.92
C ASP A 44 4.94 14.36 8.76
N LYS A 45 3.74 14.63 8.23
CA LYS A 45 3.23 15.98 7.94
C LYS A 45 3.21 16.91 9.15
N ARG A 46 3.42 16.40 10.37
CA ARG A 46 3.36 17.16 11.61
C ARG A 46 4.70 17.73 12.06
N HIS A 47 5.83 17.20 11.58
CA HIS A 47 7.14 17.51 12.16
C HIS A 47 8.23 17.87 11.14
N ASP A 48 8.07 17.49 9.87
CA ASP A 48 9.12 17.70 8.87
C ASP A 48 8.80 18.93 8.00
N ALA A 49 9.77 19.84 7.85
CA ALA A 49 9.79 20.75 6.70
C ALA A 49 9.98 19.86 5.47
N ILE A 50 8.91 19.66 4.71
CA ILE A 50 8.91 18.72 3.60
C ILE A 50 9.60 19.38 2.41
N ASP A 51 10.72 18.81 1.99
CA ASP A 51 11.41 19.19 0.77
C ASP A 51 10.62 18.69 -0.45
N ASP A 52 10.30 19.58 -1.38
CA ASP A 52 9.61 19.25 -2.63
C ASP A 52 10.39 18.18 -3.44
N GLU A 53 11.73 18.15 -3.32
CA GLU A 53 12.57 17.13 -3.94
C GLU A 53 12.28 15.72 -3.38
N ILE A 54 12.07 15.61 -2.06
CA ILE A 54 11.73 14.34 -1.40
C ILE A 54 10.34 13.86 -1.82
N ILE A 55 9.37 14.77 -1.93
CA ILE A 55 8.00 14.44 -2.39
C ILE A 55 8.04 13.91 -3.83
N LEU A 56 8.81 14.57 -4.70
CA LEU A 56 8.93 14.18 -6.10
C LEU A 56 9.58 12.81 -6.25
N GLU A 57 10.65 12.55 -5.51
CA GLU A 57 11.31 11.24 -5.51
C GLU A 57 10.40 10.14 -4.95
N LEU A 58 9.69 10.39 -3.85
CA LEU A 58 8.73 9.44 -3.29
C LEU A 58 7.62 9.10 -4.30
N SER A 59 7.10 10.11 -5.00
CA SER A 59 6.07 9.94 -6.03
C SER A 59 6.57 9.10 -7.20
N ARG A 60 7.82 9.31 -7.62
CA ARG A 60 8.48 8.51 -8.67
C ARG A 60 8.60 7.05 -8.25
N LEU A 61 9.08 6.80 -7.03
CA LEU A 61 9.27 5.45 -6.48
C LEU A 61 7.94 4.72 -6.29
N ALA A 62 6.89 5.42 -5.82
CA ALA A 62 5.55 4.88 -5.74
C ALA A 62 5.03 4.44 -7.13
N GLY A 63 5.26 5.26 -8.16
CA GLY A 63 4.92 4.94 -9.54
C GLY A 63 5.66 3.71 -10.08
N ASP A 64 6.95 3.59 -9.81
CA ASP A 64 7.74 2.44 -10.27
C ASP A 64 7.42 1.15 -9.52
N PHE A 65 7.10 1.25 -8.23
CA PHE A 65 6.57 0.13 -7.46
C PHE A 65 5.21 -0.33 -8.03
N ALA A 66 4.27 0.60 -8.26
CA ALA A 66 2.97 0.27 -8.79
C ALA A 66 3.03 -0.43 -10.17
N LYS A 67 3.96 -0.04 -11.05
CA LYS A 67 4.18 -0.73 -12.34
C LYS A 67 4.63 -2.19 -12.19
N LYS A 68 5.27 -2.54 -11.08
CA LYS A 68 5.74 -3.91 -10.81
C LYS A 68 4.67 -4.77 -10.14
N VAL A 69 3.71 -4.15 -9.46
CA VAL A 69 2.59 -4.86 -8.82
C VAL A 69 1.56 -5.22 -9.90
N PRO A 70 1.23 -6.50 -10.11
CA PRO A 70 0.16 -6.89 -11.02
C PRO A 70 -1.17 -6.27 -10.60
N GLU A 71 -1.82 -5.55 -11.52
CA GLU A 71 -3.09 -4.89 -11.26
C GLU A 71 -4.18 -5.89 -10.85
N LEU A 72 -5.00 -5.48 -9.87
CA LEU A 72 -6.17 -6.22 -9.42
C LEU A 72 -5.88 -7.67 -9.01
N LYS A 73 -4.65 -7.97 -8.57
CA LYS A 73 -4.24 -9.30 -8.09
C LYS A 73 -4.21 -9.38 -6.57
N PHE A 74 -3.78 -8.31 -5.91
CA PHE A 74 -3.58 -8.27 -4.46
C PHE A 74 -4.56 -7.30 -3.81
N ASN A 75 -4.98 -7.61 -2.59
CA ASN A 75 -5.75 -6.67 -1.79
C ASN A 75 -4.83 -5.68 -1.05
N THR A 76 -5.43 -4.60 -0.54
CA THR A 76 -4.75 -3.54 0.22
C THR A 76 -3.93 -4.08 1.39
N VAL A 77 -4.42 -5.11 2.09
CA VAL A 77 -3.75 -5.67 3.28
C VAL A 77 -2.47 -6.40 2.87
N GLN A 78 -2.51 -7.18 1.80
CA GLN A 78 -1.33 -7.90 1.30
C GLN A 78 -0.21 -6.95 0.90
N ILE A 79 -0.56 -5.87 0.18
CA ILE A 79 0.40 -4.83 -0.21
C ILE A 79 0.94 -4.14 1.05
N MET A 80 0.10 -3.77 2.01
CA MET A 80 0.57 -3.13 3.25
C MET A 80 1.47 -4.04 4.10
N SER A 81 1.12 -5.31 4.27
CA SER A 81 1.98 -6.25 5.00
C SER A 81 3.35 -6.37 4.35
N PHE A 82 3.40 -6.40 3.01
CA PHE A 82 4.66 -6.39 2.28
C PHE A 82 5.46 -5.11 2.57
N LEU A 83 4.86 -3.93 2.38
CA LEU A 83 5.54 -2.64 2.58
C LEU A 83 6.04 -2.44 4.03
N LEU A 84 5.24 -2.81 5.02
CA LEU A 84 5.59 -2.71 6.44
C LEU A 84 6.77 -3.62 6.81
N GLY A 85 6.92 -4.77 6.14
CA GLY A 85 8.09 -5.64 6.31
C GLY A 85 9.40 -4.90 6.01
N TYR A 86 9.43 -4.11 4.93
CA TYR A 86 10.62 -3.31 4.58
C TYR A 86 10.82 -2.13 5.52
N LEU A 87 9.75 -1.48 5.99
CA LEU A 87 9.86 -0.38 6.96
C LEU A 87 10.48 -0.84 8.28
N SER A 88 10.07 -2.01 8.80
CA SER A 88 10.67 -2.57 10.03
C SER A 88 12.14 -2.93 9.83
N THR A 89 12.48 -3.53 8.69
CA THR A 89 13.85 -3.88 8.34
C THR A 89 14.74 -2.64 8.20
N ASP A 90 14.19 -1.52 7.70
CA ASP A 90 14.92 -0.26 7.59
C ASP A 90 15.20 0.39 8.94
N LYS A 91 14.23 0.38 9.86
CA LYS A 91 14.43 0.91 11.23
C LYS A 91 15.51 0.16 12.00
N GLU A 92 15.66 -1.15 11.78
CA GLU A 92 16.77 -1.94 12.34
C GLU A 92 18.12 -1.59 11.69
N ARG A 93 18.13 -1.28 10.39
CA ARG A 93 19.31 -0.88 9.62
C ARG A 93 19.78 0.55 9.92
N GLN A 94 18.88 1.46 10.28
CA GLN A 94 19.21 2.85 10.66
C GLN A 94 20.04 2.96 11.95
N GLY A 95 20.32 1.84 12.65
CA GLY A 95 21.44 1.74 13.61
C GLY A 95 22.83 1.89 12.98
N GLY A 96 22.93 1.92 11.64
CA GLY A 96 24.15 2.20 10.90
C GLY A 96 23.87 3.02 9.64
N LEU A 97 24.28 4.30 9.67
CA LEU A 97 24.46 5.22 8.53
C LEU A 97 23.21 5.70 7.78
N ASN A 98 22.89 6.98 8.04
CA ASN A 98 22.19 7.98 7.23
C ASN A 98 22.03 7.69 5.73
N ASN A 99 21.03 6.90 5.34
CA ASN A 99 20.52 6.99 3.98
C ASN A 99 19.00 6.78 3.97
N LYS A 100 18.25 7.88 3.90
CA LYS A 100 16.78 7.87 3.87
C LYS A 100 16.19 7.11 2.67
N LEU A 101 17.02 6.67 1.70
CA LEU A 101 16.61 6.04 0.45
C LEU A 101 16.95 4.54 0.33
N THR A 102 17.62 3.93 1.32
CA THR A 102 17.97 2.49 1.29
C THR A 102 16.78 1.50 1.20
N PRO A 103 15.61 1.73 1.82
CA PRO A 103 14.53 0.75 1.73
C PRO A 103 13.93 0.69 0.31
N TYR A 104 14.00 1.78 -0.45
CA TYR A 104 13.40 1.91 -1.76
C TYR A 104 14.10 1.06 -2.83
N ILE A 105 15.42 0.92 -2.74
CA ILE A 105 16.20 0.11 -3.69
C ILE A 105 15.93 -1.39 -3.50
N LEU A 106 15.79 -1.85 -2.25
CA LEU A 106 15.53 -3.25 -1.90
C LEU A 106 14.11 -3.69 -2.32
N ILE A 107 13.11 -2.83 -2.11
CA ILE A 107 11.73 -3.11 -2.53
C ILE A 107 11.67 -3.32 -4.06
N LEU A 108 12.41 -2.51 -4.81
CA LEU A 108 12.42 -2.60 -6.27
C LEU A 108 13.20 -3.83 -6.78
N SER A 109 14.22 -4.33 -6.08
CA SER A 109 14.96 -5.55 -6.48
C SER A 109 14.20 -6.83 -6.19
N ASP A 110 13.45 -6.88 -5.09
CA ASP A 110 12.81 -8.13 -4.63
C ASP A 110 11.49 -8.40 -5.37
N PHE A 111 10.81 -7.36 -5.87
CA PHE A 111 9.60 -7.56 -6.67
C PHE A 111 9.87 -8.10 -8.09
N SER A 112 11.07 -7.90 -8.64
CA SER A 112 11.49 -8.51 -9.92
C SER A 112 11.60 -10.04 -9.87
N GLY A 113 11.65 -10.65 -8.68
CA GLY A 113 11.65 -12.10 -8.52
C GLY A 113 10.26 -12.75 -8.50
N LEU A 114 9.19 -11.95 -8.44
CA LEU A 114 7.80 -12.42 -8.34
C LEU A 114 7.03 -12.42 -9.67
N SER A 115 7.68 -12.01 -10.76
CA SER A 115 7.15 -12.04 -12.13
C SER A 115 7.63 -13.25 -12.95
N GLY A 116 8.14 -14.29 -12.29
CA GLY A 116 8.44 -15.60 -12.89
C GLY A 116 7.26 -16.56 -12.81
#